data_AF-A0A7V4SXJ2-F1
#
_entry.id   AF-A0A7V4SXJ2-F1
#
_cell.length_a   1.000
_cell.length_b   1.000
_cell.length_c   1.000
_cell.angle_alpha   90.00
_cell.angle_beta   90.00
_cell.angle_gamma   90.00
#
_symmetry.space_group_name_H-M   'P 1'
#
loop_
_entity.id
_entity.type
_entity.pdbx_description
1 polymer ?
#
loop_
_entity_poly.entity_id
_entity_poly.type
_entity_poly.pdbx_seq_one_letter_code
_entity_poly.pdbx_strand_id
1 'polypeptide(L)' 'MAKPKNKKGHLPLQLYKHTIEVMAKANKAYHELVEENRRLGIPTPFSLLGNIYYLMPNGKIVLKKQLKSAKDKE' A
#
# COMPACT_ATOMS: atom_id res chain seq x y z
N MET A 1 26.79 11.32 33.40
CA MET A 1 25.72 11.18 32.39
C MET A 1 26.23 11.67 31.05
N ALA A 2 26.50 10.78 30.09
CA ALA A 2 26.98 11.16 28.76
C ALA A 2 25.79 11.38 27.81
N LYS A 3 25.65 12.59 27.26
CA LYS A 3 24.62 12.91 26.25
C LYS A 3 24.87 12.11 24.97
N PRO A 4 23.86 11.47 24.35
CA PRO A 4 24.05 10.79 23.08
C PRO A 4 24.33 11.81 21.98
N LYS A 5 25.50 11.71 21.35
CA LYS A 5 25.89 12.52 20.20
C LYS A 5 24.99 12.16 19.02
N ASN A 6 24.16 13.10 18.60
CA ASN A 6 23.26 12.98 17.46
C ASN A 6 24.07 12.94 16.16
N LYS A 7 24.50 11.73 15.73
CA LYS A 7 25.15 11.54 14.43
C LYS A 7 24.07 11.67 13.36
N LYS A 8 24.03 12.80 12.66
CA LYS A 8 23.25 12.98 11.43
C LYS A 8 23.77 11.95 10.41
N GLY A 9 23.13 10.79 10.36
CA GLY A 9 23.52 9.71 9.45
C GLY A 9 23.17 10.11 8.02
N HIS A 10 24.17 10.42 7.21
CA HIS A 10 24.00 10.47 5.76
C HIS A 10 23.57 9.07 5.30
N LEU A 11 22.34 8.95 4.79
CA LEU A 11 21.93 7.73 4.10
C LEU A 11 22.88 7.55 2.91
N PRO A 12 23.60 6.43 2.79
CA PRO A 12 24.52 6.22 1.69
C PRO A 12 23.80 6.37 0.34
N LEU A 13 24.35 7.16 -0.58
CA LEU A 13 23.71 7.45 -1.88
C LEU A 13 23.32 6.17 -2.64
N GLN A 14 24.15 5.13 -2.53
CA GLN A 14 23.89 3.82 -3.14
C GLN A 14 22.66 3.13 -2.55
N LEU A 15 22.48 3.21 -1.23
CA LEU A 15 21.29 2.68 -0.56
C LEU A 15 20.03 3.41 -1.03
N TYR A 16 20.09 4.74 -1.11
CA TYR A 16 18.98 5.54 -1.63
C TYR A 16 18.61 5.14 -3.07
N LYS A 17 19.59 5.07 -3.98
CA LYS A 17 19.36 4.65 -5.38
C LYS A 17 18.72 3.26 -5.45
N HIS A 18 19.24 2.31 -4.68
CA HIS A 18 18.71 0.96 -4.65
C HIS A 18 17.25 0.93 -4.14
N THR A 19 16.93 1.71 -3.09
CA THR A 19 15.55 1.81 -2.60
C THR A 19 14.60 2.37 -3.66
N ILE A 20 15.01 3.39 -4.41
CA ILE A 20 14.20 3.94 -5.51
C ILE A 20 13.94 2.90 -6.60
N GLU A 21 14.95 2.11 -6.98
CA GLU A 21 14.79 1.03 -7.96
C GLU A 21 13.82 -0.05 -7.49
N VAL A 22 13.91 -0.45 -6.22
CA VAL A 22 12.98 -1.42 -5.61
C VAL A 22 11.56 -0.87 -5.59
N MET A 23 11.37 0.40 -5.19
CA MET A 23 10.06 1.05 -5.18
C MET A 23 9.47 1.15 -6.59
N ALA A 24 10.27 1.47 -7.60
CA ALA A 24 9.82 1.54 -9.00
C ALA A 24 9.31 0.17 -9.49
N LYS A 25 10.04 -0.91 -9.21
CA LYS A 25 9.61 -2.28 -9.56
C LYS A 25 8.34 -2.68 -8.82
N ALA A 26 8.25 -2.39 -7.52
CA ALA A 26 7.07 -2.67 -6.71
C ALA A 26 5.83 -1.93 -7.22
N ASN A 27 5.96 -0.64 -7.57
CA ASN A 27 4.85 0.15 -8.12
C ASN A 27 4.36 -0.42 -9.44
N LYS A 28 5.27 -0.80 -10.35
CA LYS A 28 4.89 -1.43 -11.62
C LYS A 28 4.09 -2.72 -11.40
N ALA A 29 4.61 -3.62 -10.56
CA ALA A 29 3.93 -4.87 -10.25
C ALA A 29 2.56 -4.65 -9.57
N TYR A 30 2.46 -3.63 -8.71
CA TYR A 30 1.19 -3.27 -8.06
C TYR A 30 0.14 -2.80 -9.06
N HIS A 31 0.51 -1.99 -10.07
CA HIS A 31 -0.42 -1.57 -11.11
C HIS A 31 -0.94 -2.75 -11.94
N GLU A 32 -0.06 -3.66 -12.35
CA GLU A 32 -0.44 -4.87 -13.09
C GLU A 32 -1.42 -5.73 -12.27
N LEU A 33 -1.17 -5.90 -10.97
CA LEU A 33 -2.06 -6.62 -10.05
C LEU A 33 -3.43 -5.95 -9.90
N VAL A 34 -3.48 -4.62 -9.80
CA VAL A 34 -4.75 -3.88 -9.69
C VAL A 34 -5.61 -4.05 -10.95
N GLU A 35 -5.01 -3.94 -12.13
CA GLU A 35 -5.73 -4.13 -13.39
C GLU A 35 -6.23 -5.57 -13.56
N GLU A 36 -5.42 -6.56 -13.18
CA GLU A 36 -5.83 -7.96 -13.22
C GLU A 36 -6.96 -8.27 -12.23
N ASN A 37 -6.87 -7.76 -11.00
CA ASN A 37 -7.94 -7.88 -10.02
C ASN A 37 -9.23 -7.22 -10.51
N ARG A 38 -9.12 -6.05 -11.16
CA ARG A 38 -10.26 -5.38 -11.79
C ARG A 38 -10.89 -6.24 -12.88
N ARG A 39 -10.07 -6.85 -13.76
CA ARG A 39 -10.52 -7.78 -14.81
C ARG A 39 -11.25 -9.00 -14.24
N LEU A 40 -10.76 -9.53 -13.12
CA LEU A 40 -11.32 -10.70 -12.44
C LEU A 40 -12.50 -10.39 -11.50
N GLY A 41 -12.85 -9.12 -11.31
CA GLY A 41 -13.90 -8.73 -10.36
C GLY A 41 -13.49 -8.86 -8.89
N ILE A 42 -12.18 -8.93 -8.59
CA ILE A 42 -11.63 -9.11 -7.26
C ILE A 42 -11.33 -7.73 -6.62
N PRO A 43 -11.80 -7.44 -5.40
CA PRO A 43 -11.41 -6.23 -4.70
C PRO A 43 -9.93 -6.26 -4.28
N THR A 44 -9.20 -5.17 -4.55
CA THR A 44 -7.78 -5.05 -4.17
C THR A 44 -7.65 -4.40 -2.78
N PRO A 45 -7.12 -5.10 -1.76
CA PRO A 45 -6.91 -4.52 -0.44
C PRO A 45 -5.71 -3.57 -0.41
N PHE A 46 -5.83 -2.46 0.31
CA PHE A 46 -4.72 -1.56 0.60
C PHE A 46 -4.87 -0.90 1.97
N SER A 47 -3.75 -0.47 2.56
CA SER A 47 -3.74 0.23 3.85
C SER A 47 -3.54 1.72 3.62
N LEU A 48 -4.37 2.53 4.28
CA LEU A 48 -4.22 3.98 4.33
C LEU A 48 -4.50 4.45 5.76
N LEU A 49 -3.56 5.20 6.35
CA LEU A 49 -3.67 5.71 7.73
C LEU A 49 -4.04 4.63 8.77
N GLY A 50 -3.45 3.43 8.66
CA GLY A 50 -3.71 2.32 9.57
C GLY A 50 -5.05 1.61 9.38
N ASN A 51 -5.84 2.02 8.39
CA ASN A 51 -7.11 1.39 8.06
C ASN A 51 -6.99 0.57 6.76
N ILE A 52 -7.65 -0.58 6.72
CA ILE A 52 -7.72 -1.43 5.52
C ILE A 52 -8.93 -1.03 4.68
N TYR A 53 -8.64 -0.59 3.46
CA TYR A 53 -9.61 -0.30 2.42
C TYR A 53 -9.53 -1.36 1.32
N TYR A 54 -10.57 -1.41 0.51
CA TYR A 54 -10.64 -2.24 -0.68
C TYR A 54 -11.01 -1.36 -1.87
N LEU A 55 -10.20 -1.41 -2.91
CA LEU A 55 -10.53 -0.88 -4.22
C LEU A 55 -11.37 -1.92 -4.95
N MET A 56 -12.66 -1.61 -5.11
CA MET A 56 -13.61 -2.46 -5.83
C MET A 56 -13.35 -2.37 -7.35
N PRO A 57 -13.70 -3.40 -8.14
CA PRO A 57 -13.53 -3.41 -9.59
C PRO A 57 -14.22 -2.25 -10.34
N ASN A 58 -15.29 -1.70 -9.75
CA ASN A 58 -16.02 -0.53 -10.25
C ASN A 58 -15.37 0.82 -9.88
N GLY A 59 -14.17 0.81 -9.29
CA GLY A 59 -13.44 1.99 -8.86
C GLY A 59 -13.86 2.57 -7.50
N LYS A 60 -14.88 1.99 -6.82
CA LYS A 60 -15.26 2.45 -5.49
C LYS A 60 -14.24 1.99 -4.45
N ILE A 61 -13.96 2.85 -3.47
CA ILE A 61 -13.14 2.52 -2.32
C ILE A 61 -14.07 2.26 -1.13
N VAL A 62 -13.92 1.11 -0.48
CA VAL A 62 -14.74 0.73 0.68
C VAL A 62 -13.85 0.41 1.88
N LEU A 63 -14.27 0.84 3.07
CA LEU A 63 -13.60 0.48 4.31
C LEU A 63 -14.00 -0.94 4.73
N LYS A 64 -13.07 -1.76 5.23
CA LYS A 64 -13.36 -3.13 5.70
C LYS A 64 -14.58 -3.23 6.63
N LYS A 65 -14.77 -2.23 7.50
CA LYS A 65 -15.90 -2.16 8.44
C LYS A 65 -17.26 -2.10 7.72
N GLN A 66 -17.32 -1.48 6.54
CA GLN A 66 -18.54 -1.35 5.73
C GLN A 66 -18.84 -2.61 4.90
N LEU A 67 -17.83 -3.42 4.56
CA LEU A 67 -18.04 -4.69 3.86
C LEU A 67 -18.80 -5.72 4.71
N LYS A 68 -18.63 -5.71 6.04
CA LYS A 68 -19.36 -6.62 6.94
C LYS A 68 -20.86 -6.30 6.96
N SER A 69 -21.22 -5.02 7.13
CA SER A 69 -22.64 -4.63 7.22
C SER A 69 -23.43 -4.79 5.92
N ALA A 70 -22.77 -4.92 4.77
CA ALA A 70 -23.42 -5.14 3.48
C ALA A 70 -23.78 -6.63 3.26
N LYS A 71 -23.03 -7.56 3.85
CA LYS A 71 -23.31 -8.99 3.78
C LYS A 71 -24.39 -9.46 4.77
N ASP A 72 -24.64 -8.69 5.82
CA ASP A 72 -25.63 -9.02 6.86
C ASP A 72 -27.06 -8.54 6.51
N LYS A 73 -27.28 -7.98 5.30
CA LYS A 73 -28.57 -7.43 4.84
C LYS A 73 -29.18 -8.19 3.65
N GLU A 74 -28.61 -9.33 3.32
CA GLU A 74 -29.09 -10.26 2.28
C GLU A 74 -29.52 -11.56 2.96
#